data_AF-A0A439DPN1-F1
#
_entry.id   AF-A0A439DPN1-F1
#
_cell.length_a   1.000
_cell.length_b   1.000
_cell.length_c   1.000
_cell.angle_alpha   90.00
_cell.angle_beta   90.00
_cell.angle_gamma   90.00
#
_symmetry.space_group_name_H-M   'P 1'
#
loop_
_entity.id
_entity.type
_entity.pdbx_description
1 polymer ?
#
loop_
_entity_poly.entity_id
_entity_poly.type
_entity_poly.pdbx_seq_one_letter_code
_entity_poly.pdbx_strand_id
1 'polypeptide(L)'
;MDVRTAGPINLAATGGPAMRPRDADDPIWQPINGISLQDYARLAREAQARGIVDQAGMVRVAKELGWNPAETKVAFDGWLVRIGQSAEVGQRFRMFLGF
;
A
#
# COMPACT_ATOMS: atom_id res chain seq x y z
N MET A 1 27.40 -20.14 -40.88
CA MET A 1 26.96 -20.83 -39.65
C MET A 1 26.71 -19.72 -38.64
N ASP A 2 25.49 -19.20 -38.55
CA ASP A 2 24.31 -19.73 -37.85
C ASP A 2 24.42 -19.63 -36.32
N VAL A 3 23.43 -18.98 -35.74
CA VAL A 3 23.30 -18.54 -34.35
C VAL A 3 22.73 -19.67 -33.49
N ARG A 4 23.24 -19.92 -32.28
CA ARG A 4 22.49 -20.58 -31.19
C ARG A 4 22.95 -20.14 -29.80
N THR A 5 22.25 -19.12 -29.31
CA THR A 5 21.54 -19.12 -28.02
C THR A 5 22.35 -19.45 -26.76
N ALA A 6 22.91 -18.40 -26.14
CA ALA A 6 23.06 -18.39 -24.69
C ALA A 6 21.67 -18.59 -24.06
N GLY A 7 21.54 -19.60 -23.20
CA GLY A 7 20.28 -19.97 -22.56
C GLY A 7 19.63 -18.80 -21.81
N PRO A 8 18.32 -18.89 -21.52
CA PRO A 8 17.61 -17.83 -20.82
C PRO A 8 18.33 -17.53 -19.51
N ILE A 9 18.62 -16.24 -19.27
CA ILE A 9 19.00 -15.75 -17.95
C ILE A 9 17.95 -16.30 -17.01
N ASN A 10 18.37 -17.21 -16.14
CA ASN A 10 17.51 -17.76 -15.11
C ASN A 10 17.29 -16.64 -14.09
N LEU A 11 16.29 -15.80 -14.35
CA LEU A 11 15.81 -14.73 -13.46
C LEU A 11 15.08 -15.33 -12.23
N ALA A 12 15.48 -16.52 -11.79
CA ALA A 12 15.02 -17.13 -10.55
C ALA A 12 16.05 -16.97 -9.41
N ALA A 13 17.24 -16.43 -9.69
CA ALA A 13 18.28 -16.21 -8.69
C ALA A 13 18.26 -14.82 -8.03
N THR A 14 17.35 -13.93 -8.45
CA THR A 14 17.21 -12.56 -7.89
C THR A 14 16.05 -12.45 -6.89
N GLY A 15 15.58 -13.56 -6.35
CA GLY A 15 14.65 -13.57 -5.24
C GLY A 15 15.41 -13.60 -3.92
N GLY A 16 15.69 -12.43 -3.33
CA GLY A 16 15.89 -12.36 -1.88
C GLY A 16 14.73 -13.10 -1.17
N PRO A 17 14.94 -13.68 0.03
CA PRO A 17 14.06 -14.70 0.61
C PRO A 17 12.62 -14.33 0.32
N ALA A 18 11.97 -15.12 -0.55
CA ALA A 18 10.61 -14.85 -0.97
C ALA A 18 9.82 -14.61 0.31
N MET A 19 9.43 -13.34 0.54
CA MET A 19 8.58 -12.99 1.68
C MET A 19 7.42 -13.95 1.54
N ARG A 20 7.33 -14.91 2.48
CA ARG A 20 6.25 -15.88 2.45
C ARG A 20 4.98 -15.05 2.40
N PRO A 21 4.15 -15.21 1.35
CA PRO A 21 2.97 -14.38 1.20
C PRO A 21 2.16 -14.53 2.47
N ARG A 22 1.88 -13.39 3.09
CA ARG A 22 1.20 -13.38 4.38
C ARG A 22 -0.23 -13.84 4.17
N ASP A 23 -0.75 -14.57 5.15
CA ASP A 23 -2.10 -15.10 5.09
C ASP A 23 -3.12 -13.96 4.89
N ALA A 24 -4.19 -14.23 4.15
CA ALA A 24 -5.19 -13.21 3.86
C ALA A 24 -5.90 -12.72 5.14
N ASP A 25 -5.94 -13.57 6.16
CA ASP A 25 -6.52 -13.31 7.49
C ASP A 25 -5.53 -12.68 8.49
N ASP A 26 -4.29 -12.39 8.06
CA ASP A 26 -3.30 -11.82 8.96
C ASP A 26 -3.78 -10.46 9.52
N PRO A 27 -3.64 -10.23 10.84
CA PRO A 27 -4.08 -8.99 11.48
C PRO A 27 -3.47 -7.72 10.88
N ILE A 28 -2.35 -7.81 10.15
CA ILE A 28 -1.78 -6.68 9.41
C ILE A 28 -2.73 -6.15 8.32
N TRP A 29 -3.66 -6.96 7.84
CA TRP A 29 -4.64 -6.60 6.81
C TRP A 29 -5.95 -6.07 7.39
N GLN A 30 -6.19 -6.26 8.69
CA GLN A 30 -7.42 -5.80 9.31
C GLN A 30 -7.57 -4.28 9.23
N PRO A 31 -8.77 -3.76 8.94
CA PRO A 31 -9.02 -2.33 8.90
C PRO A 31 -8.73 -1.68 10.26
N ILE A 32 -8.22 -0.47 10.24
CA ILE A 32 -7.95 0.32 11.45
C ILE A 32 -9.07 1.37 11.55
N ASN A 33 -9.85 1.34 12.63
CA ASN A 33 -11.05 2.16 12.79
C ASN A 33 -12.01 2.07 11.58
N GLY A 34 -12.17 0.87 11.01
CA GLY A 34 -13.02 0.66 9.84
C GLY A 34 -12.41 1.10 8.50
N ILE A 35 -11.20 1.67 8.48
CA ILE A 35 -10.53 2.10 7.26
C ILE A 35 -9.58 0.99 6.79
N SER A 36 -9.93 0.37 5.67
CA SER A 36 -9.10 -0.64 5.02
C SER A 36 -7.90 -0.02 4.30
N LEU A 37 -6.91 -0.86 3.91
CA LEU A 37 -5.77 -0.41 3.11
C LEU A 37 -6.23 0.14 1.74
N GLN A 38 -7.31 -0.41 1.18
CA GLN A 38 -7.88 0.05 -0.07
C GLN A 38 -8.55 1.42 0.08
N ASP A 39 -9.29 1.64 1.17
CA ASP A 39 -9.89 2.94 1.48
C ASP A 39 -8.83 4.02 1.70
N TYR A 40 -7.75 3.67 2.40
CA TYR A 40 -6.60 4.56 2.57
C TYR A 40 -5.97 4.92 1.22
N ALA A 41 -5.74 3.93 0.34
CA ALA A 41 -5.17 4.16 -0.99
C ALA A 41 -6.10 4.99 -1.89
N ARG A 42 -7.41 4.73 -1.85
CA ARG A 42 -8.42 5.52 -2.56
C ARG A 42 -8.33 6.98 -2.16
N LEU A 43 -8.33 7.25 -0.85
CA LEU A 43 -8.24 8.63 -0.37
C LEU A 43 -6.90 9.28 -0.71
N ALA A 44 -5.80 8.53 -0.63
CA ALA A 44 -4.49 9.02 -1.07
C ALA A 44 -4.51 9.45 -2.54
N ARG A 45 -5.13 8.67 -3.43
CA ARG A 45 -5.30 9.06 -4.84
C ARG A 45 -6.16 10.31 -5.00
N GLU A 46 -7.29 10.39 -4.28
CA GLU A 46 -8.17 11.56 -4.33
C GLU A 46 -7.47 12.82 -3.82
N ALA A 47 -6.67 12.70 -2.76
CA ALA A 47 -5.86 13.79 -2.22
C ALA A 47 -4.75 14.20 -3.21
N GLN A 48 -4.02 13.23 -3.79
CA GLN A 48 -2.98 13.49 -4.79
C GLN A 48 -3.53 14.20 -6.03
N ALA A 49 -4.72 13.80 -6.51
CA ALA A 49 -5.41 14.47 -7.62
C ALA A 49 -5.76 15.94 -7.31
N ARG A 50 -5.88 16.30 -6.02
CA ARG A 50 -6.08 17.66 -5.53
C ARG A 50 -4.77 18.38 -5.14
N GLY A 51 -3.62 17.78 -5.41
CA GLY A 51 -2.31 18.32 -5.03
C GLY A 51 -1.98 18.19 -3.53
N ILE A 52 -2.75 17.39 -2.79
CA ILE A 52 -2.58 17.17 -1.36
C ILE A 52 -1.75 15.90 -1.14
N VAL A 53 -0.57 16.05 -0.54
CA VAL A 53 0.37 14.95 -0.25
C VAL A 53 0.69 14.81 1.24
N ASP A 54 0.16 15.70 2.07
CA ASP A 54 0.34 15.68 3.52
C ASP A 54 -0.82 14.96 4.21
N GLN A 55 -0.53 14.32 5.34
CA GLN A 55 -1.49 13.55 6.13
C GLN A 55 -2.64 14.43 6.67
N ALA A 56 -2.36 15.66 7.14
CA ALA A 56 -3.41 16.55 7.65
C ALA A 56 -4.36 16.99 6.52
N GLY A 57 -3.81 17.21 5.33
CA GLY A 57 -4.61 17.45 4.12
C GLY A 57 -5.49 16.25 3.76
N MET A 58 -4.96 15.03 3.81
CA MET A 58 -5.77 13.82 3.58
C MET A 58 -6.88 13.65 4.62
N VAL A 59 -6.62 13.90 5.90
CA VAL A 59 -7.64 13.87 6.96
C VAL A 59 -8.75 14.90 6.69
N ARG A 60 -8.42 16.06 6.13
CA ARG A 60 -9.41 17.05 5.69
C ARG A 60 -10.29 16.50 4.56
N VAL A 61 -9.70 15.85 3.55
CA VAL A 61 -10.48 15.21 2.48
C VAL A 61 -11.39 14.12 3.04
N ALA A 62 -10.90 13.28 3.97
CA ALA A 62 -11.73 12.27 4.62
C ALA A 62 -12.93 12.88 5.38
N LYS A 63 -12.71 14.01 6.07
CA LYS A 63 -13.78 14.76 6.74
C LYS A 63 -14.84 15.26 5.74
N GLU A 64 -14.43 15.73 4.57
CA GLU A 64 -15.36 16.14 3.50
C GLU A 64 -16.20 14.96 3.00
N LEU A 65 -15.66 13.74 3.04
CA LEU A 65 -16.37 12.50 2.72
C LEU A 65 -17.22 11.96 3.89
N GLY A 66 -17.29 12.67 5.01
CA GLY A 66 -18.09 12.31 6.18
C GLY A 66 -17.40 11.39 7.18
N TRP A 67 -16.10 11.13 7.03
CA TRP A 67 -15.36 10.30 7.99
C TRP A 67 -14.96 11.10 9.23
N ASN A 68 -14.83 10.42 10.36
CA ASN A 68 -14.35 11.03 11.59
C ASN A 68 -12.84 11.36 11.45
N PRO A 69 -12.43 12.64 11.60
CA PRO A 69 -11.05 13.04 11.39
C PRO A 69 -10.08 12.43 12.41
N ALA A 70 -10.51 12.23 13.66
CA ALA A 70 -9.66 11.65 14.70
C ALA A 70 -9.41 10.17 14.43
N GLU A 71 -10.47 9.42 14.12
CA GLU A 71 -10.37 7.99 13.78
C GLU A 71 -9.59 7.78 12.49
N THR A 72 -9.79 8.67 11.51
CA THR A 72 -9.04 8.67 10.24
C THR A 72 -7.55 8.89 10.47
N LYS A 73 -7.17 9.87 11.29
CA LYS A 73 -5.76 10.10 11.60
C LYS A 73 -5.12 8.86 12.22
N VAL A 74 -5.77 8.26 13.22
CA VAL A 74 -5.29 7.03 13.87
C VAL A 74 -5.13 5.88 12.87
N ALA A 75 -6.08 5.73 11.95
CA ALA A 75 -5.99 4.73 10.90
C ALA A 75 -4.80 4.97 9.96
N PHE A 76 -4.55 6.21 9.56
CA PHE A 76 -3.45 6.54 8.65
C PHE A 76 -2.10 6.35 9.33
N ASP A 77 -1.95 6.80 10.58
CA ASP A 77 -0.75 6.55 11.39
C ASP A 77 -0.49 5.04 11.51
N GLY A 78 -1.54 4.25 11.79
CA GLY A 78 -1.42 2.79 11.86
C GLY A 78 -1.01 2.13 10.54
N TRP A 79 -1.58 2.57 9.42
CA TRP A 79 -1.20 2.08 8.09
C TRP A 79 0.24 2.47 7.73
N LEU A 80 0.68 3.69 8.03
CA LEU A 80 2.06 4.13 7.83
C LEU A 80 3.05 3.27 8.63
N VAL A 81 2.73 2.96 9.89
CA VAL A 81 3.53 2.03 10.71
C VAL A 81 3.60 0.65 10.06
N ARG A 82 2.47 0.08 9.61
CA ARG A 82 2.43 -1.23 8.94
C ARG A 82 3.21 -1.25 7.62
N ILE A 83 3.16 -0.17 6.84
CA ILE A 83 3.94 0.00 5.60
C ILE A 83 5.45 0.06 5.92
N GLY A 84 5.84 0.77 6.99
CA GLY A 84 7.22 0.84 7.44
C GLY A 84 7.76 -0.49 7.98
N GLN A 85 6.89 -1.32 8.56
CA GLN A 85 7.24 -2.64 9.10
C GLN A 85 7.17 -3.78 8.07
N SER A 86 6.42 -3.62 6.99
CA SER A 86 6.18 -4.67 6.00
C SER A 86 6.22 -4.13 4.57
N ALA A 87 7.24 -4.55 3.82
CA ALA A 87 7.36 -4.24 2.40
C ALA A 87 6.17 -4.77 1.58
N GLU A 88 5.53 -5.87 1.99
CA GLU A 88 4.35 -6.44 1.34
C GLU A 88 3.12 -5.52 1.46
N VAL A 89 2.90 -4.92 2.64
CA VAL A 89 1.83 -3.93 2.85
C VAL A 89 2.08 -2.71 1.95
N GLY A 90 3.34 -2.25 1.89
CA GLY A 90 3.73 -1.16 1.00
C GLY A 90 3.58 -1.48 -0.48
N GLN A 91 3.83 -2.72 -0.91
CA GLN A 91 3.59 -3.16 -2.29
C GLN A 91 2.09 -3.19 -2.61
N ARG A 92 1.27 -3.77 -1.73
CA ARG A 92 -0.17 -3.83 -1.90
C ARG A 92 -0.82 -2.44 -1.92
N PHE A 93 -0.33 -1.52 -1.09
CA PHE A 93 -0.72 -0.11 -1.13
C PHE A 93 -0.44 0.52 -2.49
N ARG A 94 0.77 0.34 -3.05
CA ARG A 94 1.14 0.85 -4.38
C ARG A 94 0.28 0.26 -5.50
N MET A 95 -0.05 -1.03 -5.43
CA MET A 95 -0.97 -1.66 -6.37
C MET A 95 -2.36 -0.99 -6.34
N PHE A 96 -2.88 -0.65 -5.14
CA PHE A 96 -4.16 0.08 -5.03
C PHE A 96 -4.07 1.53 -5.53
N LEU A 97 -2.89 2.15 -5.41
CA LEU A 97 -2.62 3.47 -6.02
C LEU A 97 -2.61 3.40 -7.55
N GLY A 98 -2.28 2.24 -8.13
CA GLY A 98 -2.19 2.01 -9.58
C GLY A 98 -0.76 2.04 -10.13
N PHE A 99 0.25 1.78 -9.29
CA PHE A 99 1.65 1.61 -9.70
C PHE A 99 2.02 0.15 -9.92
#